data_AF-A0AAX4NHP0-F1
#
_entry.id   AF-A0AAX4NHP0-F1
#
_cell.length_a   1.000
_cell.length_b   1.000
_cell.length_c   1.000
_cell.angle_alpha   90.00
_cell.angle_beta   90.00
_cell.angle_gamma   90.00
#
_symmetry.space_group_name_H-M   'P 1'
#
loop_
_entity.id
_entity.type
_entity.pdbx_description
1 polymer ?
#
loop_
_entity_poly.entity_id
_entity_poly.type
_entity_poly.pdbx_seq_one_letter_code
_entity_poly.pdbx_strand_id
1 'polypeptide(L)'
;MSSLLDVAIKEKYTIMKINDPLVFVKNAIDWSVFSKILKGMYHNDTERGGASNIPIITMVKVLYLQSAYNMVDEQAETMIRDRISFMNFLDYPDRLPDARTIWIFRERLSKTGKDRAIWNELNRQLREKRIIINNGSLNDIKVRIEAQDSMIITADPGKHGKKKPPVSLDPHPPADTKNTGKEQKEKKMTREEKRHAKIMAAEKKRIMREERRYSETRRSKDGTHTKKGSKGFFGYKGHTGVDEDVYIDNYIVTTASVHDASVNLSVPGKTNFRDKGYFGSPCNGRDGTMDRAVRGSKLSIDQVRRNKRISRKRSMVEHPYAVIRRAFHFSHVLVTMVRRVRVKFMFACMGYNIYRLRSQMTAAAMEVA
;
A
#
# COMPACT_ATOMS: atom_id res chain seq x y z
N MET A 1 -3.64 31.04 -13.33
CA MET A 1 -4.84 31.86 -13.04
C MET A 1 -5.98 30.89 -12.87
N SER A 2 -6.74 30.95 -11.78
CA SER A 2 -7.95 30.12 -11.63
C SER A 2 -8.98 30.58 -12.65
N SER A 3 -9.50 29.65 -13.46
CA SER A 3 -10.58 29.97 -14.40
C SER A 3 -11.87 30.30 -13.65
N LEU A 4 -12.79 31.03 -14.28
CA LEU A 4 -14.13 31.29 -13.72
C LEU A 4 -14.85 29.98 -13.36
N LEU A 5 -14.61 28.93 -14.16
CA LEU A 5 -15.13 27.59 -13.91
C LEU A 5 -14.58 27.01 -12.60
N ASP A 6 -13.29 27.18 -12.30
CA ASP A 6 -12.70 26.68 -11.05
C ASP A 6 -13.31 27.34 -9.81
N VAL A 7 -13.60 28.65 -9.90
CA VAL A 7 -14.27 29.40 -8.83
C VAL A 7 -15.70 28.88 -8.64
N ALA A 8 -16.47 28.78 -9.72
CA ALA A 8 -17.85 28.28 -9.68
C ALA A 8 -17.94 26.84 -9.16
N ILE A 9 -17.00 25.96 -9.54
CA ILE A 9 -16.96 24.57 -9.03
C ILE A 9 -16.62 24.55 -7.54
N LYS A 10 -15.70 25.41 -7.05
CA LYS A 10 -15.39 25.50 -5.61
C LYS A 10 -16.57 26.01 -4.79
N GLU A 11 -17.30 26.99 -5.28
CA GLU A 11 -18.53 27.48 -4.65
C GLU A 11 -19.60 26.40 -4.61
N LYS A 12 -19.84 25.73 -5.75
CA LYS A 12 -20.79 24.61 -5.83
C LYS A 12 -20.41 23.47 -4.88
N TYR A 13 -19.13 23.14 -4.79
CA TYR A 13 -18.64 22.17 -3.82
C TYR A 13 -18.94 22.60 -2.37
N THR A 14 -18.73 23.88 -2.05
CA THR A 14 -18.98 24.41 -0.70
C THR A 14 -20.44 24.29 -0.28
N ILE A 15 -21.37 24.45 -1.22
CA ILE A 15 -22.81 24.27 -1.00
C ILE A 15 -23.17 22.78 -0.88
N MET A 16 -22.59 21.93 -1.72
CA MET A 16 -22.95 20.51 -1.79
C MET A 16 -22.25 19.63 -0.76
N LYS A 17 -21.13 20.07 -0.15
CA LYS A 17 -20.35 19.23 0.74
C LYS A 17 -21.15 18.93 2.02
N ILE A 18 -21.46 17.65 2.21
CA ILE A 18 -22.04 17.14 3.46
C ILE A 18 -21.24 15.91 3.83
N ASN A 19 -20.62 15.92 5.01
CA ASN A 19 -19.87 14.80 5.58
C ASN A 19 -18.79 14.18 4.66
N ASP A 20 -18.21 14.96 3.75
CA ASP A 20 -17.19 14.47 2.81
C ASP A 20 -15.92 14.02 3.56
N PRO A 21 -15.62 12.70 3.61
CA PRO A 21 -14.45 12.20 4.31
C PRO A 21 -13.13 12.70 3.69
N LEU A 22 -13.12 13.02 2.41
CA LEU A 22 -11.90 13.44 1.70
C LEU A 22 -11.39 14.80 2.16
N VAL A 23 -12.24 15.66 2.73
CA VAL A 23 -11.81 16.92 3.35
C VAL A 23 -10.85 16.63 4.50
N PHE A 24 -11.21 15.68 5.37
CA PHE A 24 -10.34 15.27 6.48
C PHE A 24 -9.04 14.70 5.95
N VAL A 25 -9.10 13.75 5.00
CA VAL A 25 -7.89 13.12 4.42
C VAL A 25 -6.98 14.16 3.76
N LYS A 26 -7.56 15.12 3.03
CA LYS A 26 -6.82 16.20 2.36
C LYS A 26 -6.01 17.02 3.34
N ASN A 27 -6.60 17.37 4.49
CA ASN A 27 -6.01 18.27 5.48
C ASN A 27 -5.16 17.53 6.52
N ALA A 28 -5.43 16.25 6.76
CA ALA A 28 -4.72 15.45 7.76
C ALA A 28 -3.31 15.05 7.31
N ILE A 29 -2.99 15.12 6.02
CA ILE A 29 -1.69 14.69 5.48
C ILE A 29 -1.02 15.85 4.74
N ASP A 30 0.25 16.09 5.00
CA ASP A 30 1.08 16.95 4.16
C ASP A 30 1.54 16.17 2.91
N TRP A 31 0.72 16.28 1.86
CA TRP A 31 0.98 15.63 0.58
C TRP A 31 2.18 16.19 -0.17
N SER A 32 2.63 17.40 0.17
CA SER A 32 3.73 18.08 -0.54
C SER A 32 5.08 17.36 -0.35
N VAL A 33 5.26 16.71 0.81
CA VAL A 33 6.47 15.94 1.14
C VAL A 33 6.67 14.75 0.18
N PHE A 34 5.59 14.11 -0.27
CA PHE A 34 5.67 13.01 -1.21
C PHE A 34 6.30 13.42 -2.55
N SER A 35 6.13 14.68 -2.97
CA SER A 35 6.79 15.20 -4.17
C SER A 35 8.32 15.13 -4.05
N LYS A 36 8.86 15.47 -2.89
CA LYS A 36 10.31 15.43 -2.60
C LYS A 36 10.83 13.99 -2.62
N ILE A 37 10.12 13.08 -1.96
CA ILE A 37 10.48 11.64 -1.87
C ILE A 37 10.49 10.99 -3.27
N LEU A 38 9.55 11.39 -4.11
CA LEU A 38 9.35 10.82 -5.43
C LEU A 38 10.08 11.59 -6.54
N LYS A 39 10.97 12.53 -6.18
CA LYS A 39 11.84 13.20 -7.17
C LYS A 39 12.61 12.16 -7.99
N GLY A 40 12.76 12.43 -9.30
CA GLY A 40 13.38 11.50 -10.25
C GLY A 40 12.54 10.26 -10.58
N MET A 41 11.24 10.21 -10.24
CA MET A 41 10.32 9.17 -10.75
C MET A 41 10.03 9.33 -12.26
N TYR A 42 10.08 10.57 -12.73
CA TYR A 42 9.93 10.91 -14.14
C TYR A 42 11.32 11.01 -14.79
N HIS A 43 11.43 10.62 -16.06
CA HIS A 43 12.71 10.42 -16.75
C HIS A 43 12.93 11.47 -17.85
N ASN A 44 12.32 12.64 -17.72
CA ASN A 44 12.24 13.67 -18.76
C ASN A 44 12.78 15.03 -18.31
N ASP A 45 13.82 15.01 -17.46
CA ASP A 45 14.69 16.17 -17.23
C ASP A 45 15.69 16.32 -18.41
N THR A 46 15.22 16.21 -19.64
CA THR A 46 16.03 16.28 -20.87
C THR A 46 15.76 17.58 -21.61
N GLU A 47 16.80 18.18 -22.21
CA GLU A 47 16.73 19.46 -22.95
C GLU A 47 15.68 19.50 -24.08
N ARG A 48 15.33 18.34 -24.64
CA ARG A 48 14.22 18.22 -25.59
C ARG A 48 12.90 18.05 -24.82
N GLY A 49 12.22 19.17 -24.59
CA GLY A 49 10.94 19.26 -23.90
C GLY A 49 9.90 18.26 -24.42
N GLY A 50 9.55 17.29 -23.57
CA GLY A 50 8.35 16.47 -23.73
C GLY A 50 7.14 17.12 -23.07
N ALA A 51 5.95 16.55 -23.28
CA ALA A 51 4.75 17.00 -22.59
C ALA A 51 4.97 17.00 -21.06
N SER A 52 4.58 18.09 -20.40
CA SER A 52 4.69 18.21 -18.94
C SER A 52 3.97 17.05 -18.26
N ASN A 53 4.65 16.41 -17.30
CA ASN A 53 4.07 15.31 -16.55
C ASN A 53 2.95 15.83 -15.65
N ILE A 54 1.98 14.96 -15.36
CA ILE A 54 1.04 15.19 -14.27
C ILE A 54 1.83 15.37 -12.97
N PRO A 55 1.49 16.35 -12.12
CA PRO A 55 2.16 16.54 -10.84
C PRO A 55 2.15 15.25 -10.00
N ILE A 56 3.30 14.94 -9.38
CA ILE A 56 3.47 13.74 -8.55
C ILE A 56 2.40 13.65 -7.46
N ILE A 57 2.10 14.77 -6.82
CA ILE A 57 1.11 14.86 -5.74
C ILE A 57 -0.27 14.40 -6.24
N THR A 58 -0.69 14.88 -7.42
CA THR A 58 -1.93 14.46 -8.07
C THR A 58 -1.94 12.94 -8.29
N MET A 59 -0.83 12.37 -8.80
CA MET A 59 -0.75 10.93 -9.03
C MET A 59 -0.84 10.10 -7.73
N VAL A 60 -0.17 10.53 -6.66
CA VAL A 60 -0.23 9.86 -5.34
C VAL A 60 -1.65 9.92 -4.78
N LYS A 61 -2.30 11.10 -4.85
CA LYS A 61 -3.70 11.26 -4.43
C LYS A 61 -4.67 10.42 -5.27
N VAL A 62 -4.46 10.31 -6.58
CA VAL A 62 -5.28 9.43 -7.44
C VAL A 62 -5.11 7.96 -7.06
N LEU A 63 -3.89 7.49 -6.75
CA LEU A 63 -3.69 6.11 -6.26
C LEU A 63 -4.30 5.86 -4.88
N TYR A 64 -4.30 6.87 -4.01
CA TYR A 64 -5.04 6.83 -2.75
C TYR A 64 -6.54 6.64 -3.01
N LEU A 65 -7.16 7.50 -3.83
CA LEU A 65 -8.57 7.36 -4.22
C LEU A 65 -8.85 5.99 -4.81
N GLN A 66 -7.98 5.54 -5.73
CA GLN A 66 -8.13 4.24 -6.39
C GLN A 66 -8.18 3.08 -5.39
N SER A 67 -7.43 3.15 -4.29
CA SER A 67 -7.39 2.08 -3.29
C SER A 67 -8.49 2.23 -2.24
N ALA A 68 -8.83 3.47 -1.86
CA ALA A 68 -9.91 3.79 -0.91
C ALA A 68 -11.30 3.44 -1.46
N TYR A 69 -11.50 3.53 -2.78
CA TYR A 69 -12.77 3.20 -3.45
C TYR A 69 -12.68 1.91 -4.30
N ASN A 70 -11.58 1.16 -4.18
CA ASN A 70 -11.26 -0.04 -4.97
C ASN A 70 -11.56 0.07 -6.49
N MET A 71 -11.16 1.19 -7.10
CA MET A 71 -11.44 1.46 -8.51
C MET A 71 -10.42 0.78 -9.44
N VAL A 72 -10.87 0.45 -10.65
CA VAL A 72 -9.97 0.17 -11.78
C VAL A 72 -9.40 1.46 -12.37
N ASP A 73 -8.39 1.37 -13.23
CA ASP A 73 -7.70 2.56 -13.76
C ASP A 73 -8.63 3.43 -14.61
N GLU A 74 -9.47 2.81 -15.43
CA GLU A 74 -10.47 3.48 -16.29
C GLU A 74 -11.56 4.15 -15.45
N GLN A 75 -12.01 3.47 -14.40
CA GLN A 75 -12.99 4.04 -13.47
C GLN A 75 -12.39 5.21 -12.70
N ALA A 76 -11.12 5.13 -12.29
CA ALA A 76 -10.44 6.25 -11.65
C ALA A 76 -10.35 7.46 -12.59
N GLU A 77 -10.01 7.26 -13.87
CA GLU A 77 -10.00 8.32 -14.89
C GLU A 77 -11.36 9.00 -15.05
N THR A 78 -12.45 8.24 -15.16
CA THR A 78 -13.81 8.81 -15.25
C THR A 78 -14.18 9.55 -13.97
N MET A 79 -13.98 8.91 -12.81
CA MET A 79 -14.45 9.44 -11.53
C MET A 79 -13.74 10.72 -11.09
N ILE A 80 -12.44 10.88 -11.41
CA ILE A 80 -11.73 12.13 -11.10
C ILE A 80 -12.18 13.31 -11.97
N ARG A 81 -12.83 13.04 -13.11
CA ARG A 81 -13.44 14.08 -13.97
C ARG A 81 -14.87 14.39 -13.55
N ASP A 82 -15.62 13.37 -13.12
CA ASP A 82 -17.06 13.49 -12.86
C ASP A 82 -17.38 13.92 -11.42
N ARG A 83 -16.60 13.48 -10.43
CA ARG A 83 -16.90 13.76 -9.02
C ARG A 83 -16.25 15.03 -8.53
N ILE A 84 -17.09 15.99 -8.15
CA ILE A 84 -16.67 17.26 -7.56
C ILE A 84 -15.87 17.09 -6.25
N SER A 85 -16.18 16.08 -5.43
CA SER A 85 -15.41 15.78 -4.21
C SER A 85 -14.00 15.28 -4.53
N PHE A 86 -13.83 14.53 -5.63
CA PHE A 86 -12.51 14.06 -6.06
C PHE A 86 -11.70 15.24 -6.61
N MET A 87 -12.33 16.12 -7.40
CA MET A 87 -11.68 17.35 -7.87
C MET A 87 -11.24 18.25 -6.71
N ASN A 88 -12.08 18.41 -5.68
CA ASN A 88 -11.69 19.13 -4.48
C ASN A 88 -10.51 18.46 -3.77
N PHE A 89 -10.51 17.13 -3.63
CA PHE A 89 -9.40 16.39 -3.02
C PHE A 89 -8.08 16.55 -3.79
N LEU A 90 -8.16 16.59 -5.12
CA LEU A 90 -7.02 16.73 -6.04
C LEU A 90 -6.54 18.17 -6.24
N ASP A 91 -7.18 19.15 -5.62
CA ASP A 91 -6.87 20.58 -5.75
C ASP A 91 -7.10 21.16 -7.16
N TYR A 92 -8.09 20.64 -7.89
CA TYR A 92 -8.49 21.13 -9.22
C TYR A 92 -7.30 21.28 -10.19
N PRO A 93 -6.57 20.20 -10.50
CA PRO A 93 -5.40 20.28 -11.35
C PRO A 93 -5.78 20.60 -12.79
N ASP A 94 -4.97 21.41 -13.48
CA ASP A 94 -5.18 21.77 -14.89
C ASP A 94 -5.23 20.54 -15.82
N ARG A 95 -4.50 19.49 -15.45
CA ARG A 95 -4.43 18.24 -16.21
C ARG A 95 -4.65 17.03 -15.29
N LEU A 96 -5.61 16.20 -15.68
CA LEU A 96 -5.91 14.93 -15.01
C LEU A 96 -5.25 13.76 -15.76
N PRO A 97 -4.77 12.73 -15.04
CA PRO A 97 -4.20 11.54 -15.66
C PRO A 97 -5.27 10.67 -16.32
N ASP A 98 -4.93 10.08 -17.45
CA ASP A 98 -5.68 8.97 -18.03
C ASP A 98 -5.34 7.63 -17.34
N ALA A 99 -6.13 6.59 -17.61
CA ALA A 99 -5.96 5.25 -17.04
C ALA A 99 -4.55 4.69 -17.29
N ARG A 100 -3.98 4.95 -18.47
CA ARG A 100 -2.64 4.52 -18.83
C ARG A 100 -1.59 5.20 -17.96
N THR A 101 -1.74 6.49 -17.70
CA THR A 101 -0.82 7.29 -16.87
C THR A 101 -0.86 6.82 -15.42
N ILE A 102 -2.06 6.55 -14.89
CA ILE A 102 -2.25 5.95 -13.55
C ILE A 102 -1.52 4.61 -13.46
N TRP A 103 -1.72 3.75 -14.46
CA TRP A 103 -1.09 2.44 -14.52
C TRP A 103 0.44 2.52 -14.56
N ILE A 104 1.00 3.37 -15.44
CA ILE A 104 2.46 3.55 -15.59
C ILE A 104 3.07 4.03 -14.28
N PHE A 105 2.44 4.99 -13.61
CA PHE A 105 2.95 5.54 -12.36
C PHE A 105 2.98 4.50 -11.24
N ARG A 106 1.89 3.71 -11.10
CA ARG A 106 1.85 2.59 -10.15
C ARG A 106 2.90 1.54 -10.47
N GLU A 107 3.11 1.22 -11.75
CA GLU A 107 4.13 0.26 -12.18
C GLU A 107 5.53 0.74 -11.76
N ARG A 108 5.85 2.03 -11.97
CA ARG A 108 7.11 2.63 -11.54
C ARG A 108 7.31 2.57 -10.03
N LEU A 109 6.29 2.92 -9.24
CA LEU A 109 6.33 2.78 -7.78
C LEU A 109 6.64 1.33 -7.38
N SER A 110 5.94 0.37 -7.99
CA SER A 110 6.11 -1.05 -7.65
C SER A 110 7.50 -1.59 -7.97
N LYS A 111 8.14 -1.10 -9.05
CA LYS A 111 9.48 -1.53 -9.49
C LYS A 111 10.60 -0.87 -8.69
N THR A 112 10.46 0.40 -8.36
CA THR A 112 11.46 1.18 -7.61
C THR A 112 11.38 0.95 -6.10
N GLY A 113 10.26 0.42 -5.60
CA GLY A 113 10.02 0.27 -4.16
C GLY A 113 9.77 1.59 -3.42
N LYS A 114 9.65 2.71 -4.15
CA LYS A 114 9.36 4.04 -3.59
C LYS A 114 8.01 4.12 -2.87
N ASP A 115 7.12 3.16 -3.10
CA ASP A 115 5.87 3.04 -2.33
C ASP A 115 6.12 2.82 -0.82
N ARG A 116 7.21 2.13 -0.44
CA ARG A 116 7.59 2.02 0.98
C ARG A 116 8.10 3.33 1.56
N ALA A 117 8.75 4.18 0.75
CA ALA A 117 9.15 5.50 1.19
C ALA A 117 7.94 6.41 1.45
N ILE A 118 6.90 6.33 0.61
CA ILE A 118 5.60 6.98 0.85
C ILE A 118 5.00 6.47 2.17
N TRP A 119 4.96 5.15 2.38
CA TRP A 119 4.44 4.55 3.60
C TRP A 119 5.17 5.03 4.87
N ASN A 120 6.50 5.03 4.85
CA ASN A 120 7.30 5.45 6.00
C ASN A 120 7.05 6.92 6.36
N GLU A 121 6.99 7.80 5.35
CA GLU A 121 6.71 9.21 5.57
C GLU A 121 5.28 9.45 6.08
N LEU A 122 4.29 8.74 5.53
CA LEU A 122 2.93 8.79 6.03
C LEU A 122 2.87 8.41 7.53
N ASN A 123 3.48 7.28 7.89
CA ASN A 123 3.46 6.83 9.28
C ASN A 123 4.19 7.80 10.21
N ARG A 124 5.25 8.48 9.75
CA ARG A 124 5.88 9.56 10.49
C ARG A 124 4.88 10.68 10.80
N GLN A 125 4.18 11.19 9.77
CA GLN A 125 3.18 12.26 9.96
C GLN A 125 2.03 11.84 10.87
N LEU A 126 1.55 10.60 10.75
CA LEU A 126 0.47 10.09 11.58
C LEU A 126 0.88 9.93 13.05
N ARG A 127 2.10 9.48 13.32
CA ARG A 127 2.63 9.39 14.70
C ARG A 127 2.73 10.76 15.35
N GLU A 128 3.19 11.77 14.61
CA GLU A 128 3.23 13.15 15.11
C GLU A 128 1.84 13.64 15.53
N LYS A 129 0.81 13.32 14.74
CA LYS A 129 -0.57 13.69 15.10
C LYS A 129 -1.11 12.90 16.29
N ARG A 130 -0.73 11.63 16.43
CA ARG A 130 -1.11 10.80 17.59
C ARG A 130 -0.50 11.31 18.88
N ILE A 131 0.77 11.74 18.87
CA ILE A 131 1.44 12.33 20.03
C ILE A 131 0.67 13.55 20.55
N ILE A 132 0.16 14.37 19.62
CA ILE A 132 -0.66 15.55 19.96
C ILE A 132 -1.98 15.14 20.59
N ILE A 133 -2.67 14.13 20.02
CA ILE A 133 -3.97 13.66 20.54
C ILE A 133 -3.83 13.02 21.93
N ASN A 134 -2.76 12.26 22.16
CA ASN A 134 -2.55 11.48 23.39
C ASN A 134 -1.86 12.27 24.53
N ASN A 135 -1.75 13.61 24.42
CA ASN A 135 -1.04 14.45 25.41
C ASN A 135 0.37 13.94 25.76
N GLY A 136 1.15 13.55 24.74
CA GLY A 136 2.60 13.36 24.86
C GLY A 136 3.05 12.17 25.72
N SER A 137 2.99 10.95 25.18
CA SER A 137 3.89 9.88 25.62
C SER A 137 4.99 9.64 24.58
N LEU A 138 6.26 9.72 25.00
CA LEU A 138 7.44 9.36 24.18
C LEU A 138 7.36 7.95 23.58
N ASN A 139 6.48 7.10 24.11
CA ASN A 139 6.22 5.76 23.61
C ASN A 139 5.62 5.72 22.19
N ASP A 140 5.05 6.83 21.69
CA ASP A 140 4.38 6.90 20.37
C ASP A 140 5.32 7.18 19.18
N ILE A 141 6.62 7.37 19.45
CA ILE A 141 7.62 7.68 18.40
C ILE A 141 8.10 6.40 17.67
N LYS A 142 8.05 5.23 18.33
CA LYS A 142 8.62 3.97 17.82
C LYS A 142 7.56 3.07 17.17
N VAL A 143 8.00 2.17 16.29
CA VAL A 143 7.15 1.09 15.74
C VAL A 143 6.73 0.16 16.88
N ARG A 144 5.43 -0.12 17.01
CA ARG A 144 4.83 -0.87 18.14
C ARG A 144 4.00 -2.05 17.64
N ILE A 145 4.59 -2.94 16.84
CA ILE A 145 3.82 -4.11 16.36
C ILE A 145 3.58 -5.07 17.52
N GLU A 146 2.33 -5.11 17.94
CA GLU A 146 1.82 -5.85 19.08
C GLU A 146 1.03 -7.08 18.66
N ALA A 147 0.40 -7.02 17.50
CA ALA A 147 -0.28 -8.16 16.92
C ALA A 147 0.03 -8.25 15.43
N GLN A 148 0.14 -9.48 14.95
CA GLN A 148 0.30 -9.78 13.55
C GLN A 148 -0.80 -10.73 13.09
N ASP A 149 -1.37 -10.44 11.93
CA ASP A 149 -2.32 -11.30 11.25
C ASP A 149 -2.25 -11.10 9.72
N SER A 150 -3.09 -11.81 8.98
CA SER A 150 -3.19 -11.69 7.53
C SER A 150 -4.64 -11.71 7.04
N MET A 151 -4.88 -11.06 5.90
CA MET A 151 -6.14 -11.13 5.18
C MET A 151 -5.93 -11.70 3.77
N ILE A 152 -6.85 -12.55 3.33
CA ILE A 152 -6.89 -13.03 1.94
C ILE A 152 -7.41 -11.91 1.03
N ILE A 153 -6.67 -11.63 -0.04
CA ILE A 153 -7.04 -10.69 -1.10
C ILE A 153 -7.29 -11.54 -2.35
N THR A 154 -8.54 -11.65 -2.78
CA THR A 154 -8.89 -12.48 -3.93
C THR A 154 -8.53 -11.80 -5.24
N ALA A 155 -8.34 -12.60 -6.29
CA ALA A 155 -8.14 -12.12 -7.65
C ALA A 155 -8.73 -13.13 -8.63
N ASP A 156 -8.76 -12.78 -9.92
CA ASP A 156 -9.22 -13.72 -10.95
C ASP A 156 -8.05 -14.53 -11.51
N PRO A 157 -8.15 -15.87 -11.58
CA PRO A 157 -7.07 -16.70 -12.11
C PRO A 157 -6.88 -16.49 -13.61
N GLY A 158 -5.62 -16.28 -14.01
CA GLY A 158 -5.21 -16.25 -15.41
C GLY A 158 -5.19 -17.63 -16.04
N LYS A 159 -5.26 -17.70 -17.39
CA LYS A 159 -5.06 -18.94 -18.15
C LYS A 159 -3.56 -19.28 -18.15
N HIS A 160 -3.08 -19.97 -17.11
CA HIS A 160 -1.68 -20.42 -17.05
C HIS A 160 -1.61 -21.91 -16.73
N GLY A 161 -0.98 -22.68 -17.62
CA GLY A 161 -0.97 -24.15 -17.62
C GLY A 161 -0.05 -24.83 -16.60
N LYS A 162 0.59 -24.10 -15.67
CA LYS A 162 1.41 -24.69 -14.59
C LYS A 162 1.29 -23.88 -13.30
N LYS A 163 1.23 -24.56 -12.14
CA LYS A 163 1.36 -23.94 -10.81
C LYS A 163 2.72 -23.24 -10.75
N LYS A 164 2.74 -21.92 -10.69
CA LYS A 164 3.99 -21.16 -10.50
C LYS A 164 4.42 -21.31 -9.03
N PRO A 165 5.73 -21.47 -8.77
CA PRO A 165 6.24 -21.40 -7.40
C PRO A 165 5.88 -20.04 -6.80
N PRO A 166 5.61 -19.96 -5.48
CA PRO A 166 5.31 -18.70 -4.82
C PRO A 166 6.46 -17.72 -5.06
N VAL A 167 6.12 -16.50 -5.48
CA VAL A 167 7.07 -15.39 -5.59
C VAL A 167 7.66 -15.12 -4.20
N SER A 168 8.95 -14.76 -4.13
CA SER A 168 9.64 -14.46 -2.87
C SER A 168 8.86 -13.46 -1.99
N LEU A 169 9.07 -13.55 -0.67
CA LEU A 169 8.56 -12.58 0.30
C LEU A 169 8.91 -11.17 -0.18
N ASP A 170 7.87 -10.36 -0.44
CA ASP A 170 7.93 -9.00 -1.02
C ASP A 170 9.29 -8.67 -1.67
N PRO A 171 9.51 -9.04 -2.95
CA PRO A 171 10.82 -8.91 -3.58
C PRO A 171 11.28 -7.47 -3.42
N HIS A 172 12.39 -7.31 -2.69
CA HIS A 172 13.04 -6.00 -2.63
C HIS A 172 13.34 -5.57 -4.07
N PRO A 173 13.13 -4.28 -4.40
CA PRO A 173 13.50 -3.75 -5.69
C PRO A 173 14.96 -4.13 -5.92
N PRO A 174 15.33 -4.55 -7.15
CA PRO A 174 16.73 -4.79 -7.46
C PRO A 174 17.53 -3.58 -7.01
N ALA A 175 18.63 -3.81 -6.28
CA ALA A 175 19.44 -2.75 -5.72
C ALA A 175 19.72 -1.71 -6.82
N ASP A 176 19.37 -0.45 -6.55
CA ASP A 176 19.77 0.65 -7.39
C ASP A 176 21.30 0.62 -7.45
N THR A 177 21.88 0.09 -8.54
CA THR A 177 23.27 0.36 -8.86
C THR A 177 23.36 1.86 -9.00
N LYS A 178 23.85 2.52 -7.95
CA LYS A 178 24.10 3.95 -7.89
C LYS A 178 24.93 4.30 -9.12
N ASN A 179 24.29 4.92 -10.10
CA ASN A 179 25.02 5.54 -11.20
C ASN A 179 25.60 6.83 -10.62
N THR A 180 26.79 6.75 -10.04
CA THR A 180 27.55 7.91 -9.60
C THR A 180 27.80 8.79 -10.81
N GLY A 181 27.31 10.02 -10.76
CA GLY A 181 27.49 11.01 -11.80
C GLY A 181 28.97 11.14 -12.16
N LYS A 182 29.27 10.91 -13.43
CA LYS A 182 30.46 11.45 -14.07
C LYS A 182 29.98 12.45 -15.11
N GLU A 183 30.34 13.71 -14.90
CA GLU A 183 30.36 14.71 -15.95
C GLU A 183 31.21 14.18 -17.11
N GLN A 184 30.68 14.23 -18.33
CA GLN A 184 31.48 13.99 -19.53
C GLN A 184 31.13 15.02 -20.60
N LYS A 185 32.16 15.79 -20.94
CA LYS A 185 32.37 16.45 -22.23
C LYS A 185 32.18 15.45 -23.37
N GLU A 186 31.60 15.89 -24.47
CA GLU A 186 31.34 15.10 -25.68
C GLU A 186 32.58 14.30 -26.14
N LYS A 187 32.54 12.98 -25.97
CA LYS A 187 33.43 12.02 -26.64
C LYS A 187 32.60 11.02 -27.43
N LYS A 188 33.07 10.67 -28.63
CA LYS A 188 32.45 9.64 -29.49
C LYS A 188 32.36 8.30 -28.75
N MET A 189 31.14 7.78 -28.65
CA MET A 189 30.77 6.57 -27.94
C MET A 189 31.56 5.33 -28.41
N THR A 190 32.21 4.65 -27.48
CA THR A 190 33.01 3.43 -27.70
C THR A 190 32.14 2.23 -28.10
N ARG A 191 32.77 1.16 -28.62
CA ARG A 191 32.07 -0.05 -29.10
C ARG A 191 31.33 -0.78 -27.98
N GLU A 192 31.85 -0.74 -26.75
CA GLU A 192 31.23 -1.34 -25.56
C GLU A 192 30.03 -0.53 -25.08
N GLU A 193 30.13 0.79 -25.04
CA GLU A 193 29.01 1.69 -24.72
C GLU A 193 27.87 1.55 -25.75
N LYS A 194 28.20 1.40 -27.04
CA LYS A 194 27.23 1.08 -28.10
C LYS A 194 26.52 -0.26 -27.87
N ARG A 195 27.25 -1.30 -27.43
CA ARG A 195 26.64 -2.61 -27.09
C ARG A 195 25.72 -2.48 -25.89
N HIS A 196 26.14 -1.76 -24.84
CA HIS A 196 25.35 -1.56 -23.63
C HIS A 196 24.08 -0.73 -23.90
N ALA A 197 24.19 0.35 -24.67
CA ALA A 197 23.04 1.14 -25.13
C ALA A 197 22.06 0.32 -25.98
N LYS A 198 22.57 -0.60 -26.82
CA LYS A 198 21.74 -1.50 -27.64
C LYS A 198 21.01 -2.54 -26.78
N ILE A 199 21.65 -3.07 -25.74
CA ILE A 199 21.02 -3.96 -24.74
C ILE A 199 19.92 -3.21 -23.99
N MET A 200 20.20 -1.99 -23.52
CA MET A 200 19.22 -1.15 -22.82
C MET A 200 18.04 -0.76 -23.72
N ALA A 201 18.30 -0.45 -25.00
CA ALA A 201 17.24 -0.14 -25.97
C ALA A 201 16.39 -1.38 -26.32
N ALA A 202 17.01 -2.56 -26.42
CA ALA A 202 16.32 -3.83 -26.63
C ALA A 202 15.45 -4.18 -25.41
N GLU A 203 15.96 -3.99 -24.20
CA GLU A 203 15.22 -4.17 -22.96
C GLU A 203 14.07 -3.17 -22.84
N LYS A 204 14.29 -1.89 -23.19
CA LYS A 204 13.23 -0.87 -23.25
C LYS A 204 12.13 -1.23 -24.25
N LYS A 205 12.48 -1.75 -25.44
CA LYS A 205 11.52 -2.27 -26.43
C LYS A 205 10.79 -3.53 -25.93
N ARG A 206 11.48 -4.41 -25.21
CA ARG A 206 10.89 -5.61 -24.59
C ARG A 206 9.87 -5.21 -23.53
N ILE A 207 10.24 -4.31 -22.63
CA ILE A 207 9.36 -3.71 -21.63
C ILE A 207 8.17 -3.07 -22.33
N MET A 208 8.37 -2.21 -23.33
CA MET A 208 7.27 -1.56 -24.07
C MET A 208 6.31 -2.56 -24.76
N ARG A 209 6.84 -3.67 -25.32
CA ARG A 209 6.03 -4.77 -25.90
C ARG A 209 5.33 -5.60 -24.84
N GLU A 210 5.94 -5.80 -23.68
CA GLU A 210 5.27 -6.39 -22.53
C GLU A 210 4.18 -5.45 -22.03
N GLU A 211 4.44 -4.16 -21.81
CA GLU A 211 3.46 -3.16 -21.39
C GLU A 211 2.23 -3.11 -22.34
N ARG A 212 2.42 -3.25 -23.66
CA ARG A 212 1.32 -3.42 -24.63
C ARG A 212 0.53 -4.73 -24.44
N ARG A 213 1.19 -5.86 -24.22
CA ARG A 213 0.51 -7.14 -23.91
C ARG A 213 -0.09 -7.20 -22.51
N TYR A 214 0.34 -6.33 -21.59
CA TYR A 214 -0.13 -6.27 -20.21
C TYR A 214 -1.43 -5.48 -20.03
N SER A 215 -1.89 -4.73 -21.04
CA SER A 215 -3.19 -4.04 -21.01
C SER A 215 -4.38 -4.93 -21.39
N GLU A 216 -4.14 -6.16 -21.88
CA GLU A 216 -5.20 -7.02 -22.41
C GLU A 216 -5.91 -7.88 -21.35
N THR A 217 -5.32 -8.08 -20.15
CA THR A 217 -5.95 -8.90 -19.11
C THR A 217 -5.77 -8.36 -17.69
N ARG A 218 -6.88 -8.36 -16.94
CA ARG A 218 -6.94 -8.03 -15.51
C ARG A 218 -6.75 -9.25 -14.60
N ARG A 219 -6.58 -10.44 -15.18
CA ARG A 219 -6.39 -11.69 -14.44
C ARG A 219 -4.98 -11.79 -13.87
N SER A 220 -4.87 -12.34 -12.68
CA SER A 220 -3.60 -12.53 -11.97
C SER A 220 -2.65 -13.45 -12.74
N LYS A 221 -1.37 -13.08 -12.73
CA LYS A 221 -0.28 -13.82 -13.38
C LYS A 221 0.53 -14.67 -12.41
N ASP A 222 0.59 -14.29 -11.13
CA ASP A 222 1.44 -14.91 -10.10
C ASP A 222 0.70 -15.27 -8.81
N GLY A 223 -0.60 -14.96 -8.74
CA GLY A 223 -1.48 -15.38 -7.66
C GLY A 223 -1.54 -16.90 -7.55
N THR A 224 -1.83 -17.37 -6.34
CA THR A 224 -1.85 -18.80 -6.02
C THR A 224 -3.13 -19.16 -5.30
N HIS A 225 -3.39 -20.46 -5.16
CA HIS A 225 -4.53 -20.95 -4.39
C HIS A 225 -4.19 -21.14 -2.91
N THR A 226 -5.18 -20.94 -2.06
CA THR A 226 -5.15 -21.27 -0.63
C THR A 226 -6.52 -21.78 -0.19
N LYS A 227 -6.58 -22.46 0.95
CA LYS A 227 -7.82 -22.98 1.53
C LYS A 227 -8.00 -22.42 2.93
N LYS A 228 -9.17 -21.85 3.22
CA LYS A 228 -9.56 -21.41 4.56
C LYS A 228 -10.88 -22.08 4.92
N GLY A 229 -10.83 -22.99 5.90
CA GLY A 229 -11.95 -23.89 6.20
C GLY A 229 -12.23 -24.83 5.02
N SER A 230 -13.49 -24.93 4.60
CA SER A 230 -13.90 -25.71 3.42
C SER A 230 -13.72 -24.96 2.09
N LYS A 231 -13.60 -23.62 2.12
CA LYS A 231 -13.59 -22.78 0.92
C LYS A 231 -12.16 -22.57 0.38
N GLY A 232 -12.02 -22.69 -0.93
CA GLY A 232 -10.80 -22.35 -1.66
C GLY A 232 -10.83 -20.90 -2.14
N PHE A 233 -9.68 -20.24 -2.11
CA PHE A 233 -9.50 -18.87 -2.58
C PHE A 233 -8.29 -18.80 -3.51
N PHE A 234 -8.36 -17.94 -4.53
CA PHE A 234 -7.24 -17.64 -5.40
C PHE A 234 -6.85 -16.17 -5.27
N GLY A 235 -5.55 -15.87 -5.19
CA GLY A 235 -5.03 -14.51 -5.14
C GLY A 235 -3.81 -14.39 -4.25
N TYR A 236 -3.91 -13.50 -3.26
CA TYR A 236 -2.81 -13.00 -2.43
C TYR A 236 -3.18 -12.98 -0.94
N LYS A 237 -2.19 -12.70 -0.10
CA LYS A 237 -2.37 -12.37 1.33
C LYS A 237 -1.73 -11.03 1.63
N GLY A 238 -2.45 -10.17 2.34
CA GLY A 238 -1.92 -8.96 2.96
C GLY A 238 -1.69 -9.22 4.45
N HIS A 239 -0.44 -9.25 4.87
CA HIS A 239 -0.01 -9.41 6.26
C HIS A 239 0.18 -8.02 6.85
N THR A 240 -0.28 -7.78 8.08
CA THR A 240 -0.11 -6.49 8.75
C THR A 240 0.35 -6.68 10.18
N GLY A 241 1.26 -5.80 10.62
CA GLY A 241 1.61 -5.61 12.01
C GLY A 241 0.86 -4.40 12.54
N VAL A 242 0.14 -4.59 13.65
CA VAL A 242 -0.77 -3.60 14.22
C VAL A 242 -0.32 -3.28 15.65
N ASP A 243 -0.46 -2.02 16.05
CA ASP A 243 -0.15 -1.56 17.40
C ASP A 243 -1.34 -1.61 18.38
N GLU A 244 -1.11 -1.22 19.64
CA GLU A 244 -2.14 -1.20 20.71
C GLU A 244 -3.31 -0.26 20.39
N ASP A 245 -3.02 0.84 19.69
CA ASP A 245 -4.02 1.84 19.27
C ASP A 245 -4.75 1.44 17.99
N VAL A 246 -4.42 0.25 17.46
CA VAL A 246 -5.00 -0.36 16.27
C VAL A 246 -4.61 0.37 14.98
N TYR A 247 -3.41 0.93 14.90
CA TYR A 247 -2.82 1.40 13.65
C TYR A 247 -2.01 0.31 12.97
N ILE A 248 -2.06 0.25 11.65
CA ILE A 248 -1.17 -0.59 10.86
C ILE A 248 0.20 0.09 10.79
N ASP A 249 1.21 -0.53 11.40
CA ASP A 249 2.58 -0.02 11.43
C ASP A 249 3.44 -0.58 10.28
N ASN A 250 3.17 -1.82 9.89
CA ASN A 250 3.90 -2.51 8.83
C ASN A 250 2.98 -3.44 8.04
N TYR A 251 3.33 -3.69 6.78
CA TYR A 251 2.58 -4.56 5.89
C TYR A 251 3.50 -5.34 4.94
N ILE A 252 3.10 -6.56 4.59
CA ILE A 252 3.74 -7.38 3.56
C ILE A 252 2.65 -8.00 2.68
N VAL A 253 2.90 -8.11 1.38
CA VAL A 253 2.00 -8.85 0.48
C VAL A 253 2.72 -10.07 -0.08
N THR A 254 2.06 -11.22 -0.03
CA THR A 254 2.54 -12.49 -0.58
C THR A 254 1.49 -13.11 -1.48
N THR A 255 1.86 -14.15 -2.23
CA THR A 255 0.85 -15.02 -2.86
C THR A 255 0.04 -15.75 -1.78
N ALA A 256 -1.19 -16.20 -2.11
CA ALA A 256 -2.09 -16.78 -1.11
C ALA A 256 -1.60 -18.10 -0.49
N SER A 257 -0.73 -18.84 -1.17
CA SER A 257 -0.22 -20.13 -0.71
C SER A 257 0.85 -20.01 0.38
N VAL A 258 1.49 -18.83 0.50
CA VAL A 258 2.49 -18.59 1.54
C VAL A 258 1.84 -18.75 2.90
N HIS A 259 2.47 -19.56 3.76
CA HIS A 259 2.00 -19.81 5.11
C HIS A 259 2.33 -18.60 5.99
N ASP A 260 1.40 -18.24 6.87
CA ASP A 260 1.49 -17.01 7.67
C ASP A 260 2.74 -17.02 8.58
N ALA A 261 3.09 -18.19 9.14
CA ALA A 261 4.30 -18.39 9.93
C ALA A 261 5.63 -18.09 9.20
N SER A 262 5.62 -18.03 7.86
CA SER A 262 6.79 -17.66 7.06
C SER A 262 7.00 -16.14 6.98
N VAL A 263 6.05 -15.34 7.45
CA VAL A 263 6.12 -13.88 7.49
C VAL A 263 6.30 -13.45 8.93
N ASN A 264 7.35 -12.69 9.21
CA ASN A 264 7.61 -12.15 10.55
C ASN A 264 7.65 -10.62 10.51
N LEU A 265 6.65 -10.00 11.15
CA LEU A 265 6.55 -8.55 11.32
C LEU A 265 6.89 -8.10 12.76
N SER A 266 7.36 -9.02 13.63
CA SER A 266 7.70 -8.67 15.01
C SER A 266 8.89 -7.69 15.09
N VAL A 267 8.84 -6.82 16.10
CA VAL A 267 9.89 -5.85 16.41
C VAL A 267 10.61 -6.25 17.70
N PRO A 268 11.94 -6.11 17.79
CA PRO A 268 12.70 -6.35 19.01
C PRO A 268 12.19 -5.59 20.23
N GLY A 269 12.21 -6.25 21.38
CA GLY A 269 11.83 -5.65 22.67
C GLY A 269 10.32 -5.49 22.92
N LYS A 270 9.45 -5.82 21.94
CA LYS A 270 7.98 -5.77 22.07
C LYS A 270 7.37 -7.15 22.07
N THR A 271 6.22 -7.30 22.73
CA THR A 271 5.45 -8.55 22.69
C THR A 271 4.66 -8.61 21.40
N ASN A 272 4.75 -9.72 20.65
CA ASN A 272 3.94 -9.92 19.46
C ASN A 272 2.92 -11.05 19.68
N PHE A 273 1.64 -10.68 19.81
CA PHE A 273 0.51 -11.59 19.94
C PHE A 273 0.13 -12.16 18.57
N ARG A 274 0.29 -13.49 18.43
CA ARG A 274 0.10 -14.19 17.15
C ARG A 274 -0.84 -15.38 17.30
N ASP A 275 -1.50 -15.73 16.20
CA ASP A 275 -2.35 -16.92 16.14
C ASP A 275 -1.54 -18.22 16.32
N LYS A 276 -2.20 -19.32 16.69
CA LYS A 276 -1.61 -20.65 16.81
C LYS A 276 -0.96 -21.13 15.50
N GLY A 277 -1.34 -20.56 14.35
CA GLY A 277 -0.68 -20.78 13.08
C GLY A 277 0.81 -20.40 13.08
N TYR A 278 1.23 -19.49 13.96
CA TYR A 278 2.63 -19.06 14.09
C TYR A 278 3.44 -19.91 15.07
N PHE A 279 2.85 -20.95 15.66
CA PHE A 279 3.51 -21.78 16.68
C PHE A 279 4.83 -22.37 16.14
N GLY A 280 5.93 -22.10 16.83
CA GLY A 280 7.29 -22.52 16.44
C GLY A 280 7.98 -21.61 15.41
N SER A 281 7.35 -20.50 14.99
CA SER A 281 7.98 -19.53 14.07
C SER A 281 8.86 -18.52 14.82
N PRO A 282 9.97 -18.06 14.21
CA PRO A 282 10.83 -17.05 14.80
C PRO A 282 10.06 -15.79 15.21
N CYS A 283 10.41 -15.23 16.38
CA CYS A 283 9.95 -13.94 16.86
C CYS A 283 11.18 -13.09 17.19
N ASN A 284 11.25 -11.88 16.64
CA ASN A 284 12.32 -10.92 16.97
C ASN A 284 12.06 -10.24 18.32
N GLY A 285 10.81 -10.25 18.79
CA GLY A 285 10.38 -9.70 20.07
C GLY A 285 10.06 -10.77 21.12
N ARG A 286 9.29 -10.41 22.15
CA ARG A 286 8.74 -11.36 23.11
C ARG A 286 7.64 -12.17 22.46
N ASP A 287 7.74 -13.49 22.51
CA ASP A 287 6.83 -14.37 21.80
C ASP A 287 5.46 -14.51 22.50
N GLY A 288 4.47 -13.80 21.99
CA GLY A 288 3.07 -13.88 22.40
C GLY A 288 2.24 -14.84 21.54
N THR A 289 2.85 -15.82 20.88
CA THR A 289 2.12 -16.78 20.04
C THR A 289 1.28 -17.74 20.86
N MET A 290 0.06 -18.01 20.41
CA MET A 290 -0.80 -19.02 21.03
C MET A 290 -0.20 -20.42 20.92
N ASP A 291 -0.33 -21.18 22.00
CA ASP A 291 0.09 -22.58 22.06
C ASP A 291 -0.80 -23.44 21.15
N ARG A 292 -0.18 -24.38 20.44
CA ARG A 292 -0.87 -25.34 19.57
C ARG A 292 -0.70 -26.74 20.15
N ALA A 293 -1.79 -27.51 20.21
CA ALA A 293 -1.70 -28.93 20.54
C ALA A 293 -0.81 -29.65 19.51
N VAL A 294 0.12 -30.47 20.00
CA VAL A 294 0.97 -31.32 19.17
C VAL A 294 0.39 -32.73 19.09
N ARG A 295 0.82 -33.51 18.10
CA ARG A 295 0.30 -34.88 17.92
C ARG A 295 0.51 -35.68 19.20
N GLY A 296 -0.57 -36.26 19.74
CA GLY A 296 -0.53 -37.07 20.94
C GLY A 296 -0.60 -36.30 22.27
N SER A 297 -0.65 -34.96 22.26
CA SER A 297 -0.71 -34.17 23.49
C SER A 297 -1.76 -33.07 23.42
N LYS A 298 -2.67 -33.04 24.41
CA LYS A 298 -3.64 -31.96 24.58
C LYS A 298 -2.98 -30.75 25.24
N LEU A 299 -3.55 -29.56 25.03
CA LEU A 299 -3.11 -28.37 25.74
C LEU A 299 -3.44 -28.50 27.23
N SER A 300 -2.52 -28.04 28.08
CA SER A 300 -2.77 -27.93 29.53
C SER A 300 -3.81 -26.84 29.82
N ILE A 301 -4.41 -26.88 31.01
CA ILE A 301 -5.36 -25.85 31.47
C ILE A 301 -4.71 -24.45 31.42
N ASP A 302 -3.43 -24.35 31.78
CA ASP A 302 -2.71 -23.08 31.77
C ASP A 302 -2.45 -22.57 30.36
N GLN A 303 -2.11 -23.44 29.40
CA GLN A 303 -1.99 -23.08 27.99
C GLN A 303 -3.32 -22.61 27.42
N VAL A 304 -4.43 -23.28 27.75
CA VAL A 304 -5.77 -22.85 27.35
C VAL A 304 -6.11 -21.47 27.93
N ARG A 305 -5.83 -21.23 29.21
CA ARG A 305 -6.03 -19.92 29.87
C ARG A 305 -5.15 -18.84 29.25
N ARG A 306 -3.88 -19.15 28.95
CA ARG A 306 -2.94 -18.26 28.24
C ARG A 306 -3.46 -17.89 26.85
N ASN A 307 -3.87 -18.88 26.05
CA ASN A 307 -4.46 -18.66 24.73
C ASN A 307 -5.71 -17.80 24.78
N LYS A 308 -6.59 -17.99 25.79
CA LYS A 308 -7.78 -17.14 25.97
C LYS A 308 -7.40 -15.68 26.24
N ARG A 309 -6.35 -15.42 27.02
CA ARG A 309 -5.83 -14.06 27.25
C ARG A 309 -5.22 -13.44 26.00
N ILE A 310 -4.41 -14.20 25.26
CA ILE A 310 -3.78 -13.75 24.00
C ILE A 310 -4.84 -13.45 22.95
N SER A 311 -5.84 -14.33 22.79
CA SER A 311 -6.93 -14.15 21.84
C SER A 311 -7.69 -12.84 22.05
N ARG A 312 -7.98 -12.48 23.32
CA ARG A 312 -8.62 -11.20 23.68
C ARG A 312 -7.79 -9.97 23.30
N LYS A 313 -6.47 -10.02 23.46
CA LYS A 313 -5.59 -8.92 23.04
C LYS A 313 -5.50 -8.85 21.51
N ARG A 314 -5.37 -10.01 20.87
CA ARG A 314 -5.19 -10.13 19.43
C ARG A 314 -6.45 -9.74 18.64
N SER A 315 -7.66 -9.88 19.20
CA SER A 315 -8.90 -9.62 18.45
C SER A 315 -8.98 -8.22 17.84
N MET A 316 -8.27 -7.23 18.40
CA MET A 316 -8.19 -5.88 17.83
C MET A 316 -7.52 -5.84 16.45
N VAL A 317 -6.63 -6.79 16.14
CA VAL A 317 -5.97 -6.92 14.83
C VAL A 317 -6.94 -7.21 13.68
N GLU A 318 -8.17 -7.65 13.98
CA GLU A 318 -9.19 -7.91 12.98
C GLU A 318 -9.89 -6.62 12.50
N HIS A 319 -9.83 -5.55 13.31
CA HIS A 319 -10.51 -4.29 13.04
C HIS A 319 -10.02 -3.61 11.74
N PRO A 320 -8.70 -3.50 11.48
CA PRO A 320 -8.21 -3.02 10.20
C PRO A 320 -8.77 -3.77 9.00
N TYR A 321 -8.83 -5.11 9.06
CA TYR A 321 -9.39 -5.90 7.96
C TYR A 321 -10.88 -5.69 7.80
N ALA A 322 -11.62 -5.55 8.90
CA ALA A 322 -13.05 -5.29 8.84
C ALA A 322 -13.37 -3.97 8.12
N VAL A 323 -12.58 -2.92 8.36
CA VAL A 323 -12.71 -1.62 7.68
C VAL A 323 -12.25 -1.72 6.23
N ILE A 324 -11.06 -2.27 5.97
CA ILE A 324 -10.50 -2.41 4.62
C ILE A 324 -11.44 -3.22 3.71
N ARG A 325 -12.09 -4.27 4.23
CA ARG A 325 -13.06 -5.06 3.45
C ARG A 325 -14.40 -4.37 3.23
N ARG A 326 -14.93 -3.71 4.26
CA ARG A 326 -16.32 -3.18 4.22
C ARG A 326 -16.40 -1.74 3.74
N ALA A 327 -15.51 -0.87 4.21
CA ALA A 327 -15.50 0.55 3.87
C ALA A 327 -14.74 0.82 2.55
N PHE A 328 -13.61 0.13 2.32
CA PHE A 328 -12.82 0.33 1.10
C PHE A 328 -13.08 -0.73 0.03
N HIS A 329 -13.95 -1.70 0.30
CA HIS A 329 -14.27 -2.80 -0.61
C HIS A 329 -13.04 -3.58 -1.12
N PHE A 330 -11.94 -3.57 -0.36
CA PHE A 330 -10.65 -4.13 -0.74
C PHE A 330 -10.57 -5.62 -0.37
N SER A 331 -11.51 -6.41 -0.87
CA SER A 331 -11.49 -7.88 -0.71
C SER A 331 -10.99 -8.60 -1.97
N HIS A 332 -11.18 -7.99 -3.14
CA HIS A 332 -10.79 -8.50 -4.46
C HIS A 332 -10.01 -7.43 -5.21
N VAL A 333 -8.99 -7.85 -5.97
CA VAL A 333 -8.14 -6.95 -6.76
C VAL A 333 -8.03 -7.41 -8.21
N LEU A 334 -8.05 -6.42 -9.11
CA LEU A 334 -7.94 -6.60 -10.57
C LEU A 334 -6.52 -6.28 -11.09
N VAL A 335 -5.52 -6.37 -10.22
CA VAL A 335 -4.11 -6.19 -10.59
C VAL A 335 -3.40 -7.54 -10.66
N THR A 336 -2.45 -7.61 -11.59
CA THR A 336 -1.99 -8.89 -12.11
C THR A 336 -0.80 -9.51 -11.38
N MET A 337 -0.15 -8.79 -10.46
CA MET A 337 1.12 -9.19 -9.84
C MET A 337 1.21 -8.79 -8.37
N VAL A 338 1.92 -9.59 -7.56
CA VAL A 338 2.18 -9.30 -6.13
C VAL A 338 2.68 -7.88 -5.90
N ARG A 339 3.66 -7.42 -6.69
CA ARG A 339 4.22 -6.06 -6.56
C ARG A 339 3.19 -4.94 -6.80
N ARG A 340 2.18 -5.19 -7.65
CA ARG A 340 1.10 -4.22 -7.92
C ARG A 340 0.05 -4.25 -6.81
N VAL A 341 -0.27 -5.44 -6.32
CA VAL A 341 -1.15 -5.63 -5.17
C VAL A 341 -0.54 -4.95 -3.95
N ARG A 342 0.78 -5.06 -3.75
CA ARG A 342 1.52 -4.37 -2.69
C ARG A 342 1.27 -2.87 -2.66
N VAL A 343 1.41 -2.19 -3.80
CA VAL A 343 1.16 -0.74 -3.88
C VAL A 343 -0.30 -0.42 -3.55
N LYS A 344 -1.27 -1.17 -4.12
CA LYS A 344 -2.69 -0.96 -3.81
C LYS A 344 -3.02 -1.23 -2.33
N PHE A 345 -2.45 -2.28 -1.76
CA PHE A 345 -2.67 -2.66 -0.37
C PHE A 345 -2.03 -1.66 0.61
N MET A 346 -0.85 -1.11 0.27
CA MET A 346 -0.23 0.00 1.00
C MET A 346 -1.18 1.20 1.10
N PHE A 347 -1.77 1.63 -0.03
CA PHE A 347 -2.73 2.74 -0.02
C PHE A 347 -4.03 2.40 0.72
N ALA A 348 -4.48 1.15 0.71
CA ALA A 348 -5.60 0.71 1.53
C ALA A 348 -5.28 0.75 3.04
N CYS A 349 -4.08 0.35 3.44
CA CYS A 349 -3.59 0.49 4.82
C CYS A 349 -3.47 1.97 5.23
N MET A 350 -3.01 2.82 4.31
CA MET A 350 -2.96 4.28 4.50
C MET A 350 -4.36 4.84 4.75
N GLY A 351 -5.33 4.48 3.90
CA GLY A 351 -6.73 4.86 4.09
C GLY A 351 -7.28 4.42 5.44
N TYR A 352 -6.91 3.21 5.91
CA TYR A 352 -7.34 2.71 7.20
C TYR A 352 -6.77 3.53 8.35
N ASN A 353 -5.46 3.81 8.33
CA ASN A 353 -4.83 4.60 9.39
C ASN A 353 -5.41 6.01 9.47
N ILE A 354 -5.73 6.64 8.33
CA ILE A 354 -6.37 7.96 8.30
C ILE A 354 -7.82 7.88 8.82
N TYR A 355 -8.55 6.82 8.47
CA TYR A 355 -9.89 6.56 9.01
C TYR A 355 -9.85 6.40 10.55
N ARG A 356 -8.86 5.67 11.07
CA ARG A 356 -8.64 5.48 12.51
C ARG A 356 -8.32 6.81 13.21
N LEU A 357 -7.45 7.62 12.62
CA LEU A 357 -7.12 8.95 13.13
C LEU A 357 -8.36 9.83 13.24
N ARG A 358 -9.20 9.86 12.19
CA ARG A 358 -10.46 10.62 12.22
C ARG A 358 -11.34 10.20 13.38
N SER A 359 -11.51 8.88 13.57
CA SER A 359 -12.34 8.34 14.66
C SER A 359 -11.82 8.75 16.03
N GLN A 360 -10.51 8.74 16.25
CA GLN A 360 -9.91 9.15 17.53
C GLN A 360 -10.05 10.66 17.77
N MET A 361 -9.84 11.48 16.73
CA MET A 361 -10.02 12.93 16.84
C MET A 361 -11.47 13.31 17.15
N THR A 362 -12.45 12.63 16.53
CA THR A 362 -13.87 12.86 16.86
C THR A 362 -14.16 12.48 18.31
N ALA A 363 -13.64 11.35 18.80
CA ALA A 363 -13.84 10.93 20.18
C ALA A 363 -13.21 11.91 21.18
N ALA A 364 -11.96 12.32 20.97
CA ALA A 364 -11.28 13.29 21.82
C ALA A 364 -12.00 14.65 21.85
N ALA A 365 -12.54 15.11 20.71
CA ALA A 365 -13.32 16.34 20.66
C ALA A 365 -14.64 16.25 21.45
N MET A 366 -15.24 15.06 21.55
CA MET A 366 -16.46 14.83 22.36
C MET A 366 -16.16 14.74 23.85
N GLU A 367 -14.95 14.37 24.27
CA GLU A 367 -14.57 14.29 25.69
C GLU A 367 -14.27 15.67 26.31
N VAL A 368 -13.96 16.67 25.47
CA VAL A 368 -13.64 18.05 25.89
C VAL A 368 -14.88 18.96 25.89
N ALA A 369 -15.96 18.56 25.21
CA ALA A 369 -17.23 19.27 25.12
C ALA A 369 -18.21 18.80 26.20
#